data_AF-A0A8D2MQE7-F1
#
_entry.id   AF-A0A8D2MQE7-F1
#
_cell.length_a   1.000
_cell.length_b   1.000
_cell.length_c   1.000
_cell.angle_alpha   90.00
_cell.angle_beta   90.00
_cell.angle_gamma   90.00
#
_symmetry.space_group_name_H-M   'P 1'
#
loop_
_entity.id
_entity.type
_entity.pdbx_description
1 polymer ?
#
loop_
_entity_poly.entity_id
_entity_poly.type
_entity_poly.pdbx_seq_one_letter_code
_entity_poly.pdbx_strand_id
1 'polypeptide(L)'
;MRILQTIYRQLTRSRLGCPRYGAHWEELGFQGADPGTDLRGTGMLGLMQILFFVLDSRTLPLAREIFQLSHHETQNFPFCIMSVNITRIVIQALQEERLSRECNRRQQVIAVLNDLYAAAFLRLSRLWEQQHGTVANAGFFLKELELSTKKKPRQLLKSLEAYLSRGLRPPSPPSSQIHFSSICDPGVQLEGDA
;
A
#
# COMPACT_ATOMS: atom_id res chain seq x y z
N MET A 1 -17.16 -14.75 5.65
CA MET A 1 -17.30 -13.68 6.67
C MET A 1 -15.99 -13.22 7.29
N ARG A 2 -15.08 -14.13 7.72
CA ARG A 2 -13.83 -13.75 8.42
C ARG A 2 -12.86 -12.87 7.62
N ILE A 3 -12.79 -13.01 6.29
CA ILE A 3 -11.82 -12.27 5.46
C ILE A 3 -12.10 -10.76 5.49
N LEU A 4 -13.33 -10.34 5.22
CA LEU A 4 -13.72 -8.92 5.25
C LEU A 4 -13.46 -8.27 6.61
N GLN A 5 -13.78 -8.98 7.70
CA GLN A 5 -13.48 -8.51 9.05
C GLN A 5 -11.98 -8.42 9.35
N THR A 6 -11.15 -9.28 8.74
CA THR A 6 -9.69 -9.17 8.84
C THR A 6 -9.17 -7.95 8.09
N ILE A 7 -9.67 -7.71 6.87
CA ILE A 7 -9.32 -6.53 6.07
C ILE A 7 -9.68 -5.26 6.84
N TYR A 8 -10.90 -5.17 7.36
CA TYR A 8 -11.36 -4.06 8.19
C TYR A 8 -10.39 -3.79 9.34
N ARG A 9 -10.10 -4.82 10.15
CA ARG A 9 -9.19 -4.68 11.31
C ARG A 9 -7.78 -4.27 10.91
N GLN A 10 -7.24 -4.73 9.79
CA GLN A 10 -5.88 -4.38 9.38
C GLN A 10 -5.75 -2.92 8.93
N LEU A 11 -6.77 -2.41 8.22
CA LEU A 11 -6.81 -1.05 7.71
C LEU A 11 -7.18 -0.04 8.80
N THR A 12 -8.28 -0.27 9.52
CA THR A 12 -8.80 0.67 10.55
C THR A 12 -8.10 0.52 11.90
N ARG A 13 -7.37 -0.58 12.11
CA ARG A 13 -6.80 -0.97 13.41
C ARG A 13 -7.85 -1.15 14.51
N SER A 14 -9.12 -1.31 14.14
CA SER A 14 -10.19 -1.58 15.09
C SER A 14 -9.95 -2.91 15.80
N ARG A 15 -10.20 -2.94 17.11
CA ARG A 15 -10.16 -4.16 17.92
C ARG A 15 -11.51 -4.87 17.96
N LEU A 16 -12.57 -4.20 17.50
CA LEU A 16 -13.93 -4.71 17.51
C LEU A 16 -14.23 -5.46 16.20
N GLY A 17 -15.09 -6.47 16.29
CA GLY A 17 -15.67 -7.06 15.09
C GLY A 17 -16.66 -6.09 14.44
N CYS A 18 -16.83 -6.21 13.13
CA CYS A 18 -17.87 -5.49 12.38
C CYS A 18 -18.92 -6.47 11.82
N PRO A 19 -20.19 -6.05 11.68
CA PRO A 19 -21.24 -6.87 11.09
C PRO A 19 -20.98 -7.14 9.60
N ARG A 20 -21.65 -8.15 9.02
CA ARG A 20 -21.51 -8.49 7.59
C ARG A 20 -21.96 -7.35 6.67
N TYR A 21 -22.95 -6.56 7.09
CA TYR A 21 -23.53 -5.45 6.34
C TYR A 21 -23.47 -4.16 7.17
N GLY A 22 -23.30 -3.01 6.51
CA GLY A 22 -23.40 -1.70 7.15
C GLY A 22 -22.49 -0.63 6.52
N ALA A 23 -22.73 0.64 6.87
CA ALA A 23 -22.03 1.80 6.30
C ALA A 23 -20.51 1.82 6.55
N HIS A 24 -20.01 1.07 7.53
CA HIS A 24 -18.57 0.93 7.80
C HIS A 24 -17.78 0.37 6.61
N TRP A 25 -18.44 -0.25 5.62
CA TRP A 25 -17.77 -0.64 4.37
C TRP A 25 -17.49 0.53 3.44
N GLU A 26 -18.30 1.59 3.51
CA GLU A 26 -18.06 2.83 2.77
C GLU A 26 -16.82 3.57 3.30
N GLU A 27 -16.51 3.43 4.60
CA GLU A 27 -15.25 3.91 5.19
C GLU A 27 -14.01 3.27 4.55
N LEU A 28 -14.13 2.01 4.10
CA LEU A 28 -13.09 1.30 3.35
C LEU A 28 -13.08 1.66 1.86
N GLY A 29 -14.07 2.44 1.40
CA GLY A 29 -14.25 2.83 0.02
C GLY A 29 -15.00 1.80 -0.84
N PHE A 30 -15.86 0.95 -0.27
CA PHE A 30 -16.90 0.21 -1.01
C PHE A 30 -18.06 1.15 -1.38
N GLN A 31 -18.88 0.79 -2.38
CA GLN A 31 -20.00 1.65 -2.84
C GLN A 31 -21.26 1.58 -1.97
N GLY A 32 -21.29 0.69 -0.98
CA GLY A 32 -22.41 0.61 -0.06
C GLY A 32 -22.21 -0.43 1.04
N ALA A 33 -23.31 -0.73 1.73
CA ALA A 33 -23.32 -1.58 2.92
C ALA A 33 -23.01 -3.07 2.67
N ASP A 34 -22.92 -3.53 1.42
CA ASP A 34 -22.55 -4.90 1.06
C ASP A 34 -21.37 -4.93 0.08
N PRO A 35 -20.13 -5.23 0.55
CA PRO A 35 -18.96 -5.44 -0.31
C PRO A 35 -19.15 -6.46 -1.43
N GLY A 36 -20.11 -7.38 -1.27
CA GLY A 36 -20.44 -8.39 -2.26
C GLY A 36 -20.88 -7.81 -3.60
N THR A 37 -21.56 -6.65 -3.61
CA THR A 37 -22.05 -6.02 -4.85
C THR A 37 -20.90 -5.54 -5.74
N ASP A 38 -19.85 -5.01 -5.14
CA ASP A 38 -18.64 -4.51 -5.79
C ASP A 38 -17.71 -5.65 -6.24
N LEU A 39 -17.61 -6.68 -5.42
CA LEU A 39 -16.75 -7.85 -5.69
C LEU A 39 -17.30 -8.77 -6.78
N ARG A 40 -18.54 -8.59 -7.25
CA ARG A 40 -19.14 -9.46 -8.29
C ARG A 40 -18.25 -9.66 -9.52
N GLY A 41 -17.58 -8.60 -9.97
CA GLY A 41 -16.77 -8.63 -11.19
C GLY A 41 -15.39 -9.29 -11.04
N THR A 42 -14.89 -9.45 -9.83
CA THR A 42 -13.55 -10.03 -9.54
C THR A 42 -13.62 -11.28 -8.67
N GLY A 43 -14.79 -11.54 -8.07
CA GLY A 43 -15.07 -12.69 -7.24
C GLY A 43 -14.15 -12.79 -6.02
N MET A 44 -13.86 -14.04 -5.63
CA MET A 44 -12.98 -14.34 -4.50
C MET A 44 -11.56 -13.83 -4.72
N LEU A 45 -11.08 -13.73 -5.96
CA LEU A 45 -9.73 -13.26 -6.24
C LEU A 45 -9.52 -11.83 -5.74
N GLY A 46 -10.44 -10.90 -6.03
CA GLY A 46 -10.34 -9.52 -5.54
C GLY A 46 -10.28 -9.44 -4.03
N LEU A 47 -11.10 -10.24 -3.35
CA LEU A 47 -11.09 -10.33 -1.89
C LEU A 47 -9.76 -10.89 -1.34
N MET A 48 -9.21 -11.92 -1.98
CA MET A 48 -7.93 -12.54 -1.61
C MET A 48 -6.73 -11.63 -1.88
N GLN A 49 -6.77 -10.80 -2.92
CA GLN A 49 -5.70 -9.83 -3.20
C GLN A 49 -5.69 -8.69 -2.17
N ILE A 50 -6.86 -8.20 -1.74
CA ILE A 50 -6.93 -7.27 -0.61
C ILE A 50 -6.36 -7.93 0.64
N LEU A 51 -6.76 -9.17 0.93
CA LEU A 51 -6.29 -9.91 2.11
C LEU A 51 -4.76 -10.09 2.09
N PHE A 52 -4.19 -10.48 0.94
CA PHE A 52 -2.74 -10.58 0.74
C PHE A 52 -2.06 -9.25 1.10
N PHE A 53 -2.57 -8.16 0.53
CA PHE A 53 -1.95 -6.84 0.64
C PHE A 53 -1.92 -6.30 2.07
N VAL A 54 -2.93 -6.65 2.87
CA VAL A 54 -3.06 -6.22 4.28
C VAL A 54 -2.52 -7.24 5.29
N LEU A 55 -2.04 -8.42 4.86
CA LEU A 55 -1.45 -9.43 5.76
C LEU A 55 0.05 -9.63 5.55
N ASP A 56 0.60 -9.42 4.36
CA ASP A 56 2.04 -9.48 4.15
C ASP A 56 2.73 -8.30 4.87
N SER A 57 3.68 -8.60 5.75
CA SER A 57 4.37 -7.62 6.57
C SER A 57 5.14 -6.58 5.75
N ARG A 58 5.53 -6.92 4.52
CA ARG A 58 6.21 -6.00 3.60
C ARG A 58 5.23 -5.03 2.96
N THR A 59 4.01 -5.47 2.63
CA THR A 59 3.02 -4.63 1.94
C THR A 59 2.05 -3.91 2.88
N LEU A 60 1.84 -4.40 4.11
CA LEU A 60 0.94 -3.78 5.07
C LEU A 60 1.26 -2.30 5.36
N PRO A 61 2.54 -1.86 5.49
CA PRO A 61 2.85 -0.44 5.62
C PRO A 61 2.32 0.40 4.44
N LEU A 62 2.51 -0.09 3.21
CA LEU A 62 1.98 0.56 2.01
C LEU A 62 0.45 0.58 1.98
N ALA A 63 -0.20 -0.54 2.33
CA ALA A 63 -1.65 -0.59 2.38
C ALA A 63 -2.22 0.46 3.36
N ARG A 64 -1.56 0.65 4.50
CA ARG A 64 -1.94 1.66 5.49
C ARG A 64 -1.65 3.09 5.05
N GLU A 65 -0.52 3.33 4.40
CA GLU A 65 -0.18 4.63 3.79
C GLU A 65 -1.26 5.03 2.76
N ILE A 66 -1.62 4.11 1.86
CA ILE A 66 -2.65 4.37 0.86
C ILE A 66 -4.04 4.52 1.50
N PHE A 67 -4.34 3.78 2.58
CA PHE A 67 -5.60 3.95 3.30
C PHE A 67 -5.67 5.29 4.05
N GLN A 68 -4.55 5.86 4.49
CA GLN A 68 -4.54 7.23 5.03
C GLN A 68 -4.93 8.26 3.97
N LEU A 69 -4.58 8.05 2.69
CA LEU A 69 -5.02 8.89 1.58
C LEU A 69 -6.56 8.85 1.39
N SER A 70 -7.23 7.79 1.84
CA SER A 70 -8.70 7.71 1.87
C SER A 70 -9.34 8.74 2.81
N HIS A 71 -8.61 9.19 3.82
CA HIS A 71 -9.05 10.18 4.79
C HIS A 71 -8.53 11.61 4.49
N HIS A 72 -7.87 11.80 3.34
CA HIS A 72 -7.41 13.12 2.93
C HIS A 72 -8.60 14.01 2.57
N GLU A 73 -8.69 15.19 3.19
CA GLU A 73 -9.85 16.11 3.13
C GLU A 73 -10.37 16.36 1.71
N THR A 74 -9.47 16.60 0.76
CA THR A 74 -9.84 16.89 -0.64
C THR A 74 -9.79 15.67 -1.58
N GLN A 75 -8.83 14.76 -1.40
CA GLN A 75 -8.55 13.70 -2.38
C GLN A 75 -9.43 12.46 -2.21
N ASN A 76 -9.73 12.06 -0.96
CA ASN A 76 -10.62 10.96 -0.61
C ASN A 76 -10.42 9.68 -1.46
N PHE A 77 -9.24 9.06 -1.41
CA PHE A 77 -8.91 7.88 -2.22
C PHE A 77 -9.83 6.67 -1.89
N PRO A 78 -10.62 6.14 -2.84
CA PRO A 78 -11.58 5.06 -2.53
C PRO A 78 -10.90 3.68 -2.55
N PHE A 79 -10.27 3.28 -1.44
CA PHE A 79 -9.36 2.14 -1.36
C PHE A 79 -9.91 0.83 -1.92
N CYS A 80 -11.05 0.35 -1.44
CA CYS A 80 -11.59 -0.95 -1.85
C CYS A 80 -12.11 -0.95 -3.29
N ILE A 81 -12.71 0.13 -3.79
CA ILE A 81 -13.12 0.20 -5.20
C ILE A 81 -11.92 0.30 -6.13
N MET A 82 -10.87 1.02 -5.75
CA MET A 82 -9.61 1.00 -6.52
C MET A 82 -8.99 -0.40 -6.53
N SER A 83 -9.03 -1.13 -5.41
CA SER A 83 -8.59 -2.53 -5.37
C SER A 83 -9.34 -3.44 -6.35
N VAL A 84 -10.67 -3.33 -6.41
CA VAL A 84 -11.49 -4.10 -7.35
C VAL A 84 -11.11 -3.78 -8.79
N ASN A 85 -10.91 -2.51 -9.13
CA ASN A 85 -10.46 -2.11 -10.45
C ASN A 85 -9.05 -2.60 -10.79
N ILE A 86 -8.11 -2.51 -9.84
CA ILE A 86 -6.75 -3.03 -10.01
C ILE A 86 -6.77 -4.54 -10.26
N THR A 87 -7.56 -5.29 -9.49
CA THR A 87 -7.71 -6.74 -9.68
C THR A 87 -8.17 -7.04 -11.10
N ARG A 88 -9.16 -6.29 -11.62
CA ARG A 88 -9.63 -6.44 -13.00
C ARG A 88 -8.52 -6.18 -14.02
N ILE A 89 -7.73 -5.12 -13.84
CA ILE A 89 -6.59 -4.79 -14.71
C ILE A 89 -5.54 -5.92 -14.68
N VAL A 90 -5.25 -6.49 -13.50
CA VAL A 90 -4.31 -7.60 -13.34
C VAL A 90 -4.81 -8.86 -14.04
N ILE A 91 -6.10 -9.20 -13.92
CA ILE A 91 -6.72 -10.32 -14.63
C ILE A 91 -6.60 -10.12 -16.15
N GLN A 92 -6.92 -8.93 -16.64
CA GLN A 92 -6.79 -8.62 -18.08
C GLN A 92 -5.35 -8.73 -18.56
N ALA A 93 -4.37 -8.23 -17.80
CA ALA A 93 -2.96 -8.37 -18.14
C ALA A 93 -2.51 -9.84 -18.19
N LEU A 94 -3.06 -10.71 -17.34
CA LEU A 94 -2.83 -12.15 -17.41
C LEU A 94 -3.46 -12.78 -18.66
N GLN A 95 -4.73 -12.46 -18.93
CA GLN A 95 -5.48 -12.97 -20.09
C GLN A 95 -4.84 -12.56 -21.42
N GLU A 96 -4.25 -11.37 -21.48
CA GLU A 96 -3.49 -10.86 -22.63
C GLU A 96 -2.02 -11.33 -22.65
N GLU A 97 -1.66 -12.35 -21.85
CA GLU A 97 -0.33 -12.97 -21.77
C GLU A 97 0.82 -12.00 -21.42
N ARG A 98 0.51 -10.81 -20.87
CA ARG A 98 1.49 -9.78 -20.53
C ARG A 98 2.42 -10.21 -19.39
N LEU A 99 2.03 -11.24 -18.65
CA LEU A 99 2.72 -11.77 -17.47
C LEU A 99 3.36 -13.14 -17.69
N SER A 100 3.09 -13.81 -18.82
CA SER A 100 3.50 -15.20 -19.07
C SER A 100 5.01 -15.40 -18.86
N ARG A 101 5.84 -14.49 -19.38
CA ARG A 101 7.29 -14.56 -19.21
C ARG A 101 7.73 -14.46 -17.74
N GLU A 102 7.07 -13.62 -16.95
CA GLU A 102 7.43 -13.44 -15.55
C GLU A 102 6.90 -14.58 -14.67
N CYS A 103 5.68 -15.05 -14.92
CA CYS A 103 5.11 -16.24 -14.32
C CYS A 103 6.01 -17.46 -14.56
N ASN A 104 6.44 -17.69 -15.81
CA ASN A 104 7.32 -18.79 -16.17
C ASN A 104 8.71 -18.65 -15.56
N ARG A 105 9.26 -17.43 -15.48
CA ARG A 105 10.56 -17.19 -14.85
C ARG A 105 10.54 -17.52 -13.35
N ARG A 106 9.44 -17.19 -12.65
CA ARG A 106 9.30 -17.44 -11.20
C ARG A 106 8.67 -18.79 -10.86
N GLN A 107 8.11 -19.50 -11.85
CA GLN A 107 7.29 -20.70 -11.66
C GLN A 107 6.14 -20.49 -10.66
N GLN A 108 5.57 -19.27 -10.62
CA GLN A 108 4.56 -18.88 -9.63
C GLN A 108 3.58 -17.86 -10.23
N VAL A 109 2.38 -18.28 -10.59
CA VAL A 109 1.36 -17.37 -11.15
C VAL A 109 0.79 -16.45 -10.08
N ILE A 110 0.27 -17.01 -8.98
CA ILE A 110 -0.42 -16.23 -7.94
C ILE A 110 0.50 -15.20 -7.29
N ALA A 111 1.76 -15.55 -7.02
CA ALA A 111 2.73 -14.60 -6.46
C ALA A 111 2.98 -13.41 -7.41
N VAL A 112 3.12 -13.67 -8.72
CA VAL A 112 3.28 -12.61 -9.73
C VAL A 112 2.04 -11.72 -9.82
N LEU A 113 0.83 -12.29 -9.75
CA LEU A 113 -0.40 -11.50 -9.74
C LEU A 113 -0.52 -10.61 -8.51
N ASN A 114 -0.17 -11.13 -7.34
CA ASN A 114 -0.20 -10.41 -6.08
C ASN A 114 0.85 -9.30 -6.02
N ASP A 115 2.07 -9.56 -6.50
CA ASP A 115 3.11 -8.53 -6.63
C ASP A 115 2.69 -7.44 -7.62
N LEU A 116 2.10 -7.81 -8.77
CA LEU A 116 1.63 -6.83 -9.74
C LEU A 116 0.47 -6.01 -9.20
N TYR A 117 -0.45 -6.63 -8.45
CA TYR A 117 -1.53 -5.95 -7.76
C TYR A 117 -0.99 -4.91 -6.77
N ALA A 118 -0.02 -5.27 -5.91
CA ALA A 118 0.60 -4.35 -4.97
C ALA A 118 1.37 -3.22 -5.70
N ALA A 119 2.05 -3.55 -6.80
CA ALA A 119 2.76 -2.58 -7.62
C ALA A 119 1.82 -1.60 -8.33
N ALA A 120 0.66 -2.08 -8.78
CA ALA A 120 -0.37 -1.25 -9.38
C ALA A 120 -1.00 -0.32 -8.35
N PHE A 121 -1.23 -0.80 -7.12
CA PHE A 121 -1.66 0.04 -5.99
C PHE A 121 -0.66 1.17 -5.72
N LEU A 122 0.63 0.84 -5.60
CA LEU A 122 1.70 1.82 -5.41
C LEU A 122 1.75 2.86 -6.53
N ARG A 123 1.59 2.43 -7.79
CA ARG A 123 1.59 3.34 -8.94
C ARG A 123 0.37 4.26 -8.91
N LEU A 124 -0.81 3.69 -8.63
CA LEU A 124 -2.06 4.43 -8.61
C LEU A 124 -2.06 5.47 -7.49
N SER A 125 -1.67 5.11 -6.26
CA SER A 125 -1.65 6.05 -5.14
C SER A 125 -0.70 7.22 -5.41
N ARG A 126 0.49 6.96 -5.95
CA ARG A 126 1.43 8.02 -6.32
C ARG A 126 0.88 8.94 -7.41
N LEU A 127 0.24 8.38 -8.44
CA LEU A 127 -0.38 9.18 -9.49
C LEU A 127 -1.49 10.06 -8.92
N TRP A 128 -2.31 9.47 -8.06
CA TRP A 128 -3.39 10.15 -7.36
C TRP A 128 -2.84 11.32 -6.53
N GLU A 129 -1.86 11.08 -5.65
CA GLU A 129 -1.26 12.13 -4.81
C GLU A 129 -0.61 13.25 -5.62
N GLN A 130 0.24 12.88 -6.59
CA GLN A 130 1.03 13.82 -7.38
C GLN A 130 0.16 14.76 -8.23
N GLN A 131 -1.00 14.27 -8.69
CA GLN A 131 -1.91 15.01 -9.55
C GLN A 131 -3.17 15.48 -8.81
N HIS A 132 -3.19 15.39 -7.48
CA HIS A 132 -4.30 15.79 -6.61
C HIS A 132 -5.62 15.14 -7.06
N GLY A 133 -5.58 13.82 -7.14
CA GLY A 133 -6.66 12.98 -7.62
C GLY A 133 -7.91 13.06 -6.75
N THR A 134 -9.05 12.83 -7.39
CA THR A 134 -10.37 12.77 -6.75
C THR A 134 -11.21 11.68 -7.41
N VAL A 135 -12.33 11.30 -6.79
CA VAL A 135 -13.25 10.32 -7.39
C VAL A 135 -13.73 10.76 -8.79
N ALA A 136 -13.85 12.07 -9.04
CA ALA A 136 -14.29 12.62 -10.32
C ALA A 136 -13.31 12.31 -11.47
N ASN A 137 -12.00 12.21 -11.20
CA ASN A 137 -10.98 11.92 -12.21
C ASN A 137 -10.41 10.49 -12.12
N ALA A 138 -11.02 9.62 -11.30
CA ALA A 138 -10.59 8.23 -11.12
C ALA A 138 -10.47 7.45 -12.44
N GLY A 139 -11.40 7.65 -13.38
CA GLY A 139 -11.38 6.98 -14.68
C GLY A 139 -10.12 7.28 -15.51
N PHE A 140 -9.58 8.50 -15.39
CA PHE A 140 -8.33 8.89 -16.05
C PHE A 140 -7.14 8.10 -15.47
N PHE A 141 -7.01 8.06 -14.15
CA PHE A 141 -5.91 7.33 -13.51
C PHE A 141 -5.99 5.82 -13.75
N LEU A 142 -7.18 5.23 -13.76
CA LEU A 142 -7.38 3.82 -14.06
C LEU A 142 -6.94 3.49 -15.50
N LYS A 143 -7.22 4.36 -16.46
CA LYS A 143 -6.77 4.20 -17.84
C LYS A 143 -5.24 4.30 -17.96
N GLU A 144 -4.62 5.25 -17.26
CA GLU A 144 -3.15 5.36 -17.23
C GLU A 144 -2.50 4.12 -16.57
N LEU A 145 -3.11 3.63 -15.48
CA LEU A 145 -2.66 2.46 -14.76
C LEU A 145 -2.77 1.20 -15.61
N GLU A 146 -3.87 1.01 -16.33
CA GLU A 146 -4.07 -0.11 -17.25
C GLU A 146 -2.99 -0.14 -18.33
N LEU A 147 -2.72 1.01 -18.97
CA LEU A 147 -1.66 1.15 -19.96
C LEU A 147 -0.29 0.78 -19.39
N SER A 148 0.02 1.28 -18.19
CA SER A 148 1.30 1.01 -17.52
C SER A 148 1.45 -0.47 -17.15
N THR A 149 0.38 -1.08 -16.63
CA THR A 149 0.33 -2.49 -16.20
C THR A 149 0.50 -3.43 -17.40
N LYS A 150 -0.19 -3.14 -18.51
CA LYS A 150 -0.09 -3.95 -19.73
C LYS A 150 1.24 -3.74 -20.47
N LYS A 151 1.67 -2.49 -20.66
CA LYS A 151 2.88 -2.21 -21.47
C LYS A 151 4.18 -2.50 -20.71
N LYS A 152 4.25 -2.24 -19.41
CA LYS A 152 5.49 -2.26 -18.62
C LYS A 152 5.36 -2.99 -17.27
N PRO A 153 4.79 -4.21 -17.18
CA PRO A 153 4.55 -4.89 -15.91
C PRO A 153 5.84 -5.10 -15.09
N ARG A 154 6.96 -5.41 -15.76
CA ARG A 154 8.27 -5.55 -15.10
C ARG A 154 8.77 -4.26 -14.44
N GLN A 155 8.46 -3.10 -15.02
CA GLN A 155 8.86 -1.82 -14.43
C GLN A 155 8.06 -1.55 -13.14
N LEU A 156 6.77 -1.90 -13.14
CA LEU A 156 5.93 -1.80 -11.95
C LEU A 156 6.47 -2.71 -10.84
N LEU A 157 6.75 -3.98 -11.16
CA LEU A 157 7.33 -4.94 -10.21
C LEU A 157 8.66 -4.44 -9.61
N LYS A 158 9.57 -3.92 -10.45
CA LYS A 158 10.82 -3.31 -9.96
C LYS A 158 10.59 -2.08 -9.07
N SER A 159 9.57 -1.27 -9.40
CA SER A 159 9.23 -0.08 -8.60
C SER A 159 8.69 -0.47 -7.22
N LEU A 160 7.91 -1.54 -7.14
CA LEU A 160 7.47 -2.11 -5.88
C LEU A 160 8.66 -2.68 -5.08
N GLU A 161 9.51 -3.49 -5.70
CA GLU A 161 10.70 -4.05 -5.05
C GLU A 161 11.61 -2.95 -4.46
N ALA A 162 11.84 -1.87 -5.22
CA ALA A 162 12.59 -0.72 -4.75
C ALA A 162 11.91 0.01 -3.58
N TYR A 163 10.58 0.10 -3.57
CA TYR A 163 9.84 0.68 -2.46
C TYR A 163 9.94 -0.21 -1.20
N LEU A 164 9.68 -1.51 -1.33
CA LEU A 164 9.73 -2.46 -0.22
C LEU A 164 11.13 -2.56 0.39
N SER A 165 12.17 -2.47 -0.43
CA SER A 165 13.57 -2.48 0.04
C SER A 165 13.94 -1.25 0.88
N ARG A 166 13.23 -0.13 0.75
CA ARG A 166 13.45 1.07 1.58
C ARG A 166 12.88 0.90 2.98
N GLY A 167 11.74 0.24 3.12
CA GLY A 167 11.10 -0.04 4.42
C GLY A 167 11.87 -1.05 5.28
N LEU A 168 12.80 -1.81 4.70
CA LEU A 168 13.67 -2.75 5.42
C LEU A 168 14.96 -2.10 5.96
N ARG A 169 15.26 -0.84 5.60
CA ARG A 169 16.42 -0.15 6.17
C ARG A 169 16.07 0.31 7.58
N PRO A 170 16.90 0.01 8.60
CA PRO A 170 16.75 0.65 9.90
C PRO A 170 16.84 2.18 9.71
N PRO A 171 16.08 2.98 10.47
CA PRO A 171 16.18 4.42 10.39
C PRO A 171 17.65 4.83 10.60
N SER A 172 18.17 5.68 9.71
CA SER A 172 19.47 6.30 9.90
C SER A 172 19.47 6.94 11.30
N PRO A 173 20.53 6.77 12.11
CA PRO A 173 20.62 7.51 13.36
C PRO A 173 20.48 9.01 13.04
N PRO A 174 19.78 9.79 13.88
CA PRO A 174 19.61 11.21 13.62
C PRO A 174 20.98 11.86 13.48
N SER A 175 21.18 12.55 12.35
CA SER A 175 22.37 13.35 12.07
C SER A 175 22.37 14.61 12.95
N SER A 176 22.51 14.43 14.25
CA SER A 176 22.81 15.50 15.18
C SER A 176 24.13 15.15 15.84
N GLN A 177 25.22 15.64 15.25
CA GLN A 177 26.44 15.92 15.99
C GLN A 177 26.07 16.95 17.06
N ILE A 178 25.68 16.48 18.24
CA ILE A 178 25.69 17.33 19.42
C ILE A 178 27.17 17.52 19.76
N HIS A 179 27.70 18.68 19.37
CA HIS A 179 29.01 19.14 19.78
C HIS A 179 28.95 19.41 21.28
N PHE A 180 29.38 18.45 22.10
CA PHE A 180 29.54 18.66 23.53
C PHE A 180 30.81 19.50 23.73
N SER A 181 30.66 20.82 23.80
CA SER A 181 31.73 21.68 24.29
C SER A 181 31.99 21.33 25.75
N SER A 182 33.19 20.81 26.01
CA SER A 182 33.73 20.56 27.34
C SER A 182 33.55 21.80 28.22
N ILE A 183 32.78 21.68 29.29
CA ILE A 183 32.69 22.68 30.36
C ILE A 183 33.22 22.02 31.63
N CYS A 184 34.32 22.61 32.11
CA CYS A 184 34.94 22.51 33.44
C CYS A 184 35.92 21.36 33.72
N ASP A 185 37.20 21.75 33.62
CA ASP A 185 38.38 21.19 34.28
C ASP A 185 38.19 20.93 35.79
N PRO A 186 38.79 19.86 36.36
CA PRO A 186 39.16 19.79 37.76
C PRO A 186 40.63 20.25 37.90
N GLY A 187 40.85 21.55 37.98
CA GLY A 187 42.16 22.15 38.26
C GLY A 187 42.15 22.88 39.60
N VAL A 188 42.15 22.15 40.71
CA VAL A 188 42.58 22.72 42.00
C VAL A 188 44.01 22.27 42.25
N GLN A 189 44.93 23.21 42.04
CA GLN A 189 46.33 23.13 42.41
C GLN A 189 46.47 22.98 43.94
N LEU A 190 47.32 22.04 44.31
CA LEU A 190 48.00 21.99 45.59
C LEU A 190 49.02 23.12 45.63
N GLU A 191 48.92 24.02 46.61
CA GLU A 191 50.04 24.82 47.10
C GLU A 191 50.27 24.47 48.57
N GLY A 192 51.50 24.04 48.89
CA GLY A 192 52.04 24.02 50.23
C GLY A 192 53.11 25.11 50.35
N ASP A 193 53.15 25.79 51.50
CA ASP A 193 54.31 25.87 52.40
C ASP A 193 54.23 27.10 53.33
N ALA A 194 54.18 26.84 54.63
CA ALA A 194 54.91 27.46 55.75
C ALA A 194 54.21 27.18 57.09
#